data_AF-A0AA88WYF4-F1
#
_entry.id   AF-A0AA88WYF4-F1
#
_cell.length_a   1.000
_cell.length_b   1.000
_cell.length_c   1.000
_cell.angle_alpha   90.00
_cell.angle_beta   90.00
_cell.angle_gamma   90.00
#
_symmetry.space_group_name_H-M   'P 1'
#
loop_
_entity.id
_entity.type
_entity.pdbx_description
1 polymer ?
#
loop_
_entity_poly.entity_id
_entity_poly.type
_entity_poly.pdbx_seq_one_letter_code
_entity_poly.pdbx_strand_id
1 'polypeptide(L)'
;MKEALRYLAGVAGPSGYGSNSTAEQVTQDCSCPSPSHHPLTAIVTATSGIGAETARVLAKRGVRVVVPARDLKKGAQLKEMIQKESPEAKIVLLEIDLGSFASIKSFCSEFLSLNLPLNILMAFSANRTFAGEDDFLFFVACKFLKSTAQGASTTCYVALSPKTEGVSGSYFADCNESRCSSLANDESEALQLWNQTRAL
;
A
#
# COMPACT_ATOMS: atom_id res chain seq x y z
N MET A 1 -19.41 -17.66 10.34
CA MET A 1 -20.61 -17.36 9.51
C MET A 1 -21.03 -15.88 9.58
N LYS A 2 -21.21 -15.27 10.77
CA LYS A 2 -21.60 -13.84 10.89
C LYS A 2 -20.60 -12.85 10.28
N GLU A 3 -19.29 -13.04 10.49
CA GLU A 3 -18.27 -12.14 9.93
C GLU A 3 -18.17 -12.23 8.40
N ALA A 4 -18.21 -13.45 7.85
CA ALA A 4 -18.26 -13.66 6.39
C ALA A 4 -19.49 -13.00 5.76
N LEU A 5 -20.66 -13.08 6.41
CA LEU A 5 -21.87 -12.41 5.94
C LEU A 5 -21.75 -10.87 6.01
N ARG A 6 -21.16 -10.32 7.09
CA ARG A 6 -20.90 -8.87 7.20
C ARG A 6 -19.94 -8.37 6.13
N TYR A 7 -18.90 -9.16 5.86
CA TYR A 7 -17.92 -8.89 4.80
C TYR A 7 -18.57 -8.90 3.42
N LEU A 8 -19.41 -9.90 3.11
CA LEU A 8 -20.13 -9.96 1.83
C LEU A 8 -21.17 -8.84 1.70
N ALA A 9 -21.80 -8.44 2.80
CA ALA A 9 -22.77 -7.35 2.81
C ALA A 9 -22.12 -5.95 2.80
N GLY A 10 -20.79 -5.84 2.91
CA GLY A 10 -20.10 -4.55 2.90
C GLY A 10 -20.38 -3.65 4.10
N VAL A 11 -20.78 -4.22 5.23
CA VAL A 11 -21.20 -3.45 6.40
C VAL A 11 -20.04 -2.66 6.97
N ALA A 12 -20.23 -1.34 7.13
CA ALA A 12 -19.23 -0.46 7.70
C ALA A 12 -18.86 -0.83 9.15
N GLY A 13 -17.58 -0.73 9.47
CA GLY A 13 -17.05 -0.86 10.83
C GLY A 13 -16.94 0.49 11.56
N PRO A 14 -16.26 0.53 12.73
CA PRO A 14 -16.08 1.74 13.53
C PRO A 14 -15.47 2.94 12.80
N SER A 15 -14.65 2.73 11.77
CA SER A 15 -14.07 3.83 10.98
C SER A 15 -15.08 4.54 10.09
N GLY A 16 -16.24 3.91 9.84
CA GLY A 16 -17.25 4.34 8.87
C GLY A 16 -17.13 3.63 7.50
N TYR A 17 -16.12 2.78 7.33
CA TYR A 17 -15.84 2.09 6.07
C TYR A 17 -15.90 0.57 6.22
N GLY A 18 -16.07 -0.14 5.10
CA GLY A 18 -16.17 -1.60 5.06
C GLY A 18 -15.54 -2.18 3.79
N SER A 19 -15.75 -3.48 3.55
CA SER A 19 -15.14 -4.22 2.43
C SER A 19 -15.50 -3.70 1.04
N ASN A 20 -16.62 -2.97 0.91
CA ASN A 20 -17.06 -2.36 -0.34
C ASN A 20 -16.50 -0.96 -0.59
N SER A 21 -15.86 -0.34 0.42
CA SER A 21 -15.32 1.02 0.33
C SER A 21 -14.10 1.05 -0.60
N THR A 22 -14.04 2.04 -1.49
CA THR A 22 -12.93 2.22 -2.42
C THR A 22 -11.84 3.10 -1.83
N ALA A 23 -10.62 2.98 -2.35
CA ALA A 23 -9.50 3.83 -2.01
C ALA A 23 -9.81 5.31 -2.13
N GLU A 24 -10.54 5.75 -3.17
CA GLU A 24 -10.94 7.15 -3.29
C GLU A 24 -11.90 7.61 -2.20
N GLN A 25 -12.92 6.79 -1.86
CA GLN A 25 -13.93 7.11 -0.84
C GLN A 25 -13.30 7.29 0.54
N VAL A 26 -12.42 6.38 0.94
CA VAL A 26 -11.83 6.39 2.28
C VAL A 26 -10.80 7.50 2.48
N THR A 27 -10.47 8.21 1.40
CA THR A 27 -9.52 9.32 1.41
C THR A 27 -10.13 10.61 0.86
N GLN A 28 -11.45 10.66 0.66
CA GLN A 28 -12.17 11.79 0.04
C GLN A 28 -11.87 13.13 0.70
N ASP A 29 -11.88 13.14 2.03
CA ASP A 29 -11.66 14.34 2.84
C ASP A 29 -10.16 14.52 3.20
N CYS A 30 -9.32 13.57 2.80
CA CYS A 30 -7.87 13.61 3.02
C CYS A 30 -7.22 14.42 1.91
N SER A 31 -7.43 15.74 1.93
CA SER A 31 -6.50 16.65 1.27
C SER A 31 -5.25 16.73 2.14
N CYS A 32 -4.06 16.66 1.57
CA CYS A 32 -2.82 16.91 2.32
C CYS A 32 -2.47 18.42 2.23
N PRO A 33 -2.95 19.30 3.12
CA PRO A 33 -2.30 20.59 3.29
C PRO A 33 -1.00 20.30 4.05
N SER A 34 0.12 20.24 3.33
CA SER A 34 1.39 20.21 4.02
C SER A 34 1.59 21.54 4.75
N PRO A 35 1.84 21.53 6.08
CA PRO A 35 2.12 22.76 6.83
C PRO A 35 3.41 23.47 6.35
N SER A 36 4.23 22.80 5.52
CA SER A 36 5.54 23.27 5.05
C SER A 36 5.59 23.65 3.56
N HIS A 37 4.45 23.86 2.89
CA HIS A 37 4.35 24.10 1.44
C HIS A 37 4.91 22.96 0.52
N HIS A 38 5.45 21.87 1.09
CA HIS A 38 6.03 20.76 0.34
C HIS A 38 5.16 19.50 0.38
N PRO A 39 4.84 18.87 -0.76
CA PRO A 39 4.00 17.67 -0.77
C PRO A 39 4.71 16.50 -0.08
N LEU A 40 3.93 15.67 0.63
CA LEU A 40 4.39 14.39 1.16
C LEU A 40 4.97 13.53 0.04
N THR A 41 5.95 12.69 0.36
CA THR A 41 6.50 11.73 -0.59
C THR A 41 6.22 10.30 -0.13
N ALA A 42 5.67 9.50 -1.02
CA ALA A 42 5.41 8.08 -0.83
C ALA A 42 6.23 7.22 -1.80
N ILE A 43 6.83 6.13 -1.32
CA ILE A 43 7.36 5.06 -2.17
C ILE A 43 6.32 3.93 -2.22
N VAL A 44 5.88 3.55 -3.43
CA VAL A 44 4.87 2.49 -3.64
C VAL A 44 5.46 1.41 -4.56
N THR A 45 5.76 0.24 -4.02
CA THR A 45 6.51 -0.82 -4.74
C THR A 45 5.64 -1.68 -5.66
N ALA A 46 4.88 -1.06 -6.58
CA ALA A 46 4.04 -1.78 -7.51
C ALA A 46 3.65 -0.95 -8.74
N THR A 47 3.66 -1.58 -9.91
CA THR A 47 3.27 -0.97 -11.18
C THR A 47 1.91 -1.45 -11.70
N SER A 48 1.20 -2.32 -10.96
CA SER A 48 -0.11 -2.85 -11.36
C SER A 48 -0.98 -3.20 -10.16
N GLY A 49 -2.25 -3.53 -10.41
CA GLY A 49 -3.19 -4.01 -9.41
C GLY A 49 -3.43 -3.01 -8.27
N ILE A 50 -3.47 -3.52 -7.04
CA ILE A 50 -3.74 -2.75 -5.82
C ILE A 50 -2.70 -1.64 -5.62
N GLY A 51 -1.42 -1.92 -5.87
CA GLY A 51 -0.38 -0.93 -5.64
C GLY A 51 -0.37 0.19 -6.70
N ALA A 52 -0.69 -0.12 -7.97
CA ALA A 52 -0.92 0.91 -8.98
C ALA A 52 -2.11 1.83 -8.61
N GLU A 53 -3.21 1.23 -8.16
CA GLU A 53 -4.37 1.99 -7.70
C GLU A 53 -4.05 2.84 -6.46
N THR A 54 -3.24 2.31 -5.55
CA THR A 54 -2.74 3.06 -4.39
C THR A 54 -1.92 4.27 -4.84
N ALA A 55 -0.96 4.08 -5.76
CA ALA A 55 -0.18 5.18 -6.34
C ALA A 55 -1.06 6.24 -7.00
N ARG A 56 -2.09 5.82 -7.76
CA ARG A 56 -3.05 6.72 -8.41
C ARG A 56 -3.81 7.57 -7.39
N VAL A 57 -4.35 6.96 -6.34
CA VAL A 57 -5.13 7.67 -5.30
C VAL A 57 -4.26 8.59 -4.45
N LEU A 58 -3.03 8.18 -4.08
CA LEU A 58 -2.09 9.06 -3.38
C LEU A 58 -1.73 10.28 -4.23
N ALA A 59 -1.40 10.06 -5.51
CA ALA A 59 -1.09 11.14 -6.45
C ALA A 59 -2.27 12.11 -6.62
N LYS A 60 -3.51 11.59 -6.70
CA LYS A 60 -4.74 12.40 -6.75
C LYS A 60 -4.93 13.29 -5.51
N ARG A 61 -4.32 12.94 -4.36
CA ARG A 61 -4.32 13.76 -3.14
C ARG A 61 -3.10 14.65 -2.96
N GLY A 62 -2.31 14.83 -4.02
CA GLY A 62 -1.15 15.74 -4.02
C GLY A 62 0.09 15.14 -3.37
N VAL A 63 0.10 13.84 -3.08
CA VAL A 63 1.32 13.15 -2.63
C VAL A 63 2.24 12.96 -3.83
N ARG A 64 3.53 13.27 -3.67
CA ARG A 64 4.56 12.88 -4.62
C ARG A 64 4.77 11.38 -4.52
N VAL A 65 4.57 10.66 -5.62
CA VAL A 65 4.72 9.20 -5.62
C VAL A 65 6.01 8.82 -6.34
N VAL A 66 6.88 8.11 -5.64
CA VAL A 66 8.03 7.41 -6.21
C VAL A 66 7.59 5.97 -6.47
N VAL A 67 7.61 5.57 -7.74
CA VAL A 67 7.24 4.22 -8.16
C VAL A 67 8.52 3.49 -8.56
N PRO A 68 9.13 2.73 -7.64
CA PRO A 68 10.22 1.84 -8.00
C PRO A 68 9.69 0.69 -8.88
N ALA A 69 10.36 0.43 -9.99
CA ALA A 69 9.94 -0.57 -10.95
C ALA A 69 11.13 -1.30 -11.56
N ARG A 70 11.04 -2.63 -11.63
CA ARG A 70 11.98 -3.46 -12.41
C ARG A 70 11.83 -3.25 -13.91
N ASP A 71 10.61 -2.96 -14.35
CA ASP A 71 10.29 -2.66 -15.74
C ASP A 71 9.82 -1.20 -15.84
N LEU A 72 10.73 -0.32 -16.25
CA LEU A 72 10.47 1.11 -16.38
C LEU A 72 9.39 1.42 -17.43
N LYS A 73 9.15 0.53 -18.42
CA LYS A 73 8.08 0.73 -19.40
C LYS A 73 6.70 0.64 -18.75
N LYS A 74 6.51 -0.34 -17.86
CA LYS A 74 5.28 -0.46 -17.06
C LYS A 74 5.13 0.71 -16.09
N GLY A 75 6.24 1.15 -15.49
CA GLY A 75 6.25 2.37 -14.68
C GLY A 75 5.81 3.61 -15.46
N ALA A 76 6.30 3.78 -16.70
CA ALA A 76 5.93 4.89 -17.58
C ALA A 76 4.45 4.85 -17.96
N GLN A 77 3.90 3.68 -18.29
CA GLN A 77 2.48 3.51 -18.57
C GLN A 77 1.59 3.89 -17.38
N LEU A 78 1.98 3.49 -16.16
CA LEU A 78 1.28 3.88 -14.94
C LEU A 78 1.36 5.40 -14.74
N LYS A 79 2.54 5.99 -14.93
CA LYS A 79 2.73 7.44 -14.84
C LYS A 79 1.82 8.19 -15.81
N GLU A 80 1.77 7.79 -17.08
CA GLU A 80 0.90 8.38 -18.09
C GLU A 80 -0.58 8.27 -17.71
N MET A 81 -1.01 7.09 -17.25
CA MET A 81 -2.39 6.86 -16.79
C MET A 81 -2.77 7.81 -15.66
N ILE A 82 -1.92 7.94 -14.63
CA ILE A 82 -2.19 8.82 -13.49
C ILE A 82 -2.18 10.28 -13.94
N GLN A 83 -1.23 10.68 -14.78
CA GLN A 83 -1.13 12.06 -15.27
C GLN A 83 -2.29 12.46 -16.18
N LYS A 84 -2.92 11.50 -16.87
CA LYS A 84 -4.16 11.75 -17.62
C LYS A 84 -5.33 12.16 -16.72
N GLU A 85 -5.42 11.58 -15.53
CA GLU A 85 -6.45 11.92 -14.53
C GLU A 85 -6.05 13.11 -13.65
N SER A 86 -4.75 13.28 -13.39
CA SER A 86 -4.19 14.30 -12.51
C SER A 86 -2.94 14.90 -13.16
N PRO A 87 -3.08 15.90 -14.05
CA PRO A 87 -1.95 16.48 -14.80
C PRO A 87 -0.82 17.03 -13.93
N GLU A 88 -1.14 17.48 -12.71
CA GLU A 88 -0.17 18.02 -11.75
C GLU A 88 0.50 16.93 -10.88
N ALA A 89 0.15 15.66 -11.06
CA ALA A 89 0.69 14.56 -10.29
C ALA A 89 2.22 14.45 -10.46
N LYS A 90 2.92 14.47 -9.32
CA LYS A 90 4.38 14.36 -9.26
C LYS A 90 4.78 12.89 -9.10
N ILE A 91 5.14 12.27 -10.22
CA ILE A 91 5.53 10.85 -10.26
C ILE A 91 6.98 10.71 -10.69
N VAL A 92 7.78 10.10 -9.81
CA VAL A 92 9.18 9.76 -10.03
C VAL A 92 9.27 8.26 -10.26
N LEU A 93 9.93 7.85 -11.34
CA LEU A 93 10.21 6.44 -11.62
C LEU A 93 11.67 6.19 -11.31
N LEU A 94 11.95 5.14 -10.55
CA LEU A 94 13.31 4.69 -10.26
C LEU A 94 13.39 3.19 -10.53
N GLU A 95 14.53 2.73 -11.05
CA GLU A 95 14.72 1.31 -11.30
C GLU A 95 15.02 0.58 -9.99
N ILE A 96 14.37 -0.57 -9.77
CA ILE A 96 14.76 -1.49 -8.71
C ILE A 96 14.50 -2.94 -9.10
N ASP A 97 15.44 -3.80 -8.78
CA ASP A 97 15.24 -5.24 -8.69
C ASP A 97 15.40 -5.69 -7.23
N LEU A 98 14.30 -6.06 -6.58
CA LEU A 98 14.28 -6.57 -5.21
C LEU A 98 15.01 -7.92 -5.06
N GLY A 99 15.31 -8.61 -6.16
CA GLY A 99 16.15 -9.81 -6.16
C GLY A 99 17.66 -9.52 -6.06
N SER A 100 18.08 -8.25 -6.11
CA SER A 100 19.50 -7.87 -6.15
C SER A 100 19.84 -6.78 -5.13
N PHE A 101 20.64 -7.11 -4.12
CA PHE A 101 21.12 -6.13 -3.14
C PHE A 101 21.92 -4.98 -3.78
N ALA A 102 22.63 -5.24 -4.88
CA ALA A 102 23.32 -4.18 -5.61
C ALA A 102 22.32 -3.19 -6.21
N SER A 103 21.23 -3.69 -6.82
CA SER A 103 20.15 -2.85 -7.33
C SER A 103 19.45 -2.06 -6.22
N ILE A 104 19.17 -2.70 -5.08
CA ILE A 104 18.57 -2.04 -3.90
C ILE A 104 19.47 -0.90 -3.40
N LYS A 105 20.78 -1.12 -3.27
CA LYS A 105 21.74 -0.08 -2.83
C LYS A 105 21.82 1.08 -3.82
N SER A 106 21.81 0.79 -5.13
CA SER A 106 21.77 1.82 -6.17
C SER A 106 20.48 2.64 -6.08
N PHE A 107 19.33 1.99 -5.95
CA PHE A 107 18.04 2.66 -5.76
C PHE A 107 18.05 3.57 -4.52
N CYS A 108 18.55 3.10 -3.38
CA CYS A 108 18.65 3.91 -2.18
C CYS A 108 19.55 5.14 -2.39
N SER A 109 20.69 4.97 -3.05
CA SER A 109 21.61 6.07 -3.35
C SER A 109 20.97 7.11 -4.27
N GLU A 110 20.25 6.64 -5.30
CA GLU A 110 19.53 7.50 -6.24
C GLU A 110 18.39 8.24 -5.54
N PHE A 111 17.56 7.57 -4.74
CA PHE A 111 16.50 8.21 -3.97
C PHE A 111 17.03 9.27 -3.01
N LEU A 112 18.11 8.98 -2.27
CA LEU A 112 18.74 9.93 -1.36
C LEU A 112 19.27 11.16 -2.10
N SER A 113 19.78 11.00 -3.32
CA SER A 113 20.27 12.11 -4.14
C SER A 113 19.17 13.10 -4.57
N LEU A 114 17.89 12.67 -4.56
CA LEU A 114 16.75 13.52 -4.87
C LEU A 114 16.47 14.55 -3.77
N ASN A 115 17.05 14.40 -2.57
CA ASN A 115 16.82 15.26 -1.41
C ASN A 115 15.33 15.43 -1.07
N LEU A 116 14.56 14.35 -1.22
CA LEU A 116 13.13 14.32 -0.89
C LEU A 116 12.94 13.72 0.51
N PRO A 117 11.97 14.22 1.31
CA PRO A 117 11.58 13.52 2.53
C PRO A 117 10.97 12.16 2.15
N LEU A 118 11.13 11.14 2.97
CA LEU A 118 10.35 9.90 2.88
C LEU A 118 9.30 9.91 3.99
N ASN A 119 8.03 10.10 3.63
CA ASN A 119 6.93 10.14 4.60
C ASN A 119 6.21 8.79 4.68
N ILE A 120 6.06 8.11 3.54
CA ILE A 120 5.26 6.89 3.43
C ILE A 120 6.05 5.86 2.61
N LEU A 121 6.17 4.63 3.12
CA LEU A 121 6.74 3.50 2.38
C LEU A 121 5.71 2.37 2.37
N MET A 122 5.30 1.94 1.18
CA MET A 122 4.35 0.85 0.99
C MET A 122 4.98 -0.28 0.19
N ALA A 123 5.22 -1.40 0.88
CA ALA A 123 5.74 -2.61 0.28
C ALA A 123 4.59 -3.51 -0.18
N PHE A 124 4.44 -3.67 -1.49
CA PHE A 124 3.54 -4.62 -2.10
C PHE A 124 4.33 -5.85 -2.54
N SER A 125 3.99 -7.02 -1.99
CA SER A 125 4.53 -8.31 -2.45
C SER A 125 3.42 -9.11 -3.13
N ALA A 126 3.70 -9.59 -4.33
CA ALA A 126 2.81 -10.47 -5.09
C ALA A 126 3.18 -11.95 -4.98
N ASN A 127 4.29 -12.28 -4.31
CA ASN A 127 4.69 -13.67 -4.11
C ASN A 127 4.03 -14.21 -2.84
N ARG A 128 3.05 -15.11 -3.01
CA ARG A 128 2.65 -16.00 -1.92
C ARG A 128 2.58 -17.45 -2.39
N THR A 129 3.35 -18.27 -1.68
CA THR A 129 3.10 -19.69 -1.45
C THR A 129 1.83 -19.81 -0.59
N PHE A 130 0.83 -20.54 -1.09
CA PHE A 130 -0.39 -20.82 -0.33
C PHE A 130 -0.10 -21.92 0.69
N ALA A 131 -0.52 -21.72 1.95
CA ALA A 131 -0.31 -22.70 3.02
C ALA A 131 -1.35 -23.84 3.02
N GLY A 132 -2.43 -23.72 2.22
CA GLY A 132 -3.48 -24.75 2.10
C GLY A 132 -4.53 -24.44 1.04
N GLU A 133 -5.42 -25.41 0.76
CA GLU A 133 -6.48 -25.31 -0.26
C GLU A 133 -7.58 -24.31 0.09
N ASP A 134 -7.95 -24.18 1.37
CA ASP A 134 -8.97 -23.24 1.83
C ASP A 134 -8.52 -21.77 1.70
N ASP A 135 -7.25 -21.50 2.00
CA ASP A 135 -6.62 -20.19 1.80
C ASP A 135 -6.55 -19.82 0.32
N PHE A 136 -6.32 -20.81 -0.55
CA PHE A 136 -6.35 -20.64 -2.00
C PHE A 136 -7.76 -20.35 -2.51
N LEU A 137 -8.77 -21.11 -2.08
CA LEU A 137 -10.17 -20.88 -2.48
C LEU A 137 -10.68 -19.53 -1.99
N PHE A 138 -10.42 -19.17 -0.73
CA PHE A 138 -10.78 -17.87 -0.18
C PHE A 138 -10.08 -16.72 -0.91
N PHE A 139 -8.80 -16.87 -1.25
CA PHE A 139 -8.05 -15.89 -2.03
C PHE A 139 -8.58 -15.72 -3.46
N VAL A 140 -8.83 -16.83 -4.15
CA VAL A 140 -9.43 -16.82 -5.50
C VAL A 140 -10.81 -16.17 -5.44
N ALA A 141 -11.66 -16.56 -4.48
CA ALA A 141 -12.96 -15.95 -4.27
C ALA A 141 -12.84 -14.44 -3.97
N CYS A 142 -11.93 -14.02 -3.11
CA CYS A 142 -11.71 -12.60 -2.80
C CYS A 142 -11.23 -11.79 -4.01
N LYS A 143 -10.43 -12.37 -4.91
CA LYS A 143 -10.05 -11.74 -6.18
C LYS A 143 -11.24 -11.50 -7.12
N PHE A 144 -12.28 -12.32 -7.04
CA PHE A 144 -13.54 -12.10 -7.77
C PHE A 144 -14.51 -11.18 -7.03
N LEU A 145 -14.37 -11.03 -5.71
CA LEU A 145 -15.26 -10.21 -4.88
C LEU A 145 -14.83 -8.75 -4.75
N LYS A 146 -13.51 -8.45 -4.75
CA LYS A 146 -13.00 -7.09 -4.57
C LYS A 146 -12.34 -6.54 -5.82
N SER A 147 -12.69 -5.30 -6.16
CA SER A 147 -11.99 -4.51 -7.18
C SER A 147 -10.62 -4.05 -6.68
N THR A 148 -9.74 -3.62 -7.61
CA THR A 148 -8.46 -2.97 -7.25
C THR A 148 -8.66 -1.74 -6.37
N ALA A 149 -9.71 -0.96 -6.67
CA ALA A 149 -10.11 0.21 -5.89
C ALA A 149 -10.45 -0.16 -4.44
N GLN A 150 -11.18 -1.26 -4.22
CA GLN A 150 -11.48 -1.75 -2.87
C GLN A 150 -10.26 -2.37 -2.19
N GLY A 151 -9.41 -3.09 -2.94
CA GLY A 151 -8.18 -3.68 -2.41
C GLY A 151 -7.17 -2.63 -1.91
N ALA A 152 -7.14 -1.45 -2.53
CA ALA A 152 -6.26 -0.34 -2.14
C ALA A 152 -6.80 0.48 -0.95
N SER A 153 -8.06 0.27 -0.55
CA SER A 153 -8.74 1.10 0.44
C SER A 153 -7.99 1.20 1.77
N THR A 154 -7.69 0.06 2.39
CA THR A 154 -7.12 0.02 3.73
C THR A 154 -5.73 0.66 3.76
N THR A 155 -4.90 0.39 2.75
CA THR A 155 -3.57 0.99 2.66
C THR A 155 -3.64 2.50 2.47
N CYS A 156 -4.53 3.00 1.60
CA CYS A 156 -4.74 4.44 1.42
C CYS A 156 -5.30 5.10 2.69
N TYR A 157 -6.22 4.43 3.39
CA TYR A 157 -6.80 4.91 4.63
C TYR A 157 -5.74 5.09 5.72
N VAL A 158 -4.93 4.06 5.99
CA VAL A 158 -3.87 4.12 7.01
C VAL A 158 -2.82 5.19 6.67
N ALA A 159 -2.56 5.40 5.37
CA ALA A 159 -1.54 6.34 4.93
C ALA A 159 -1.95 7.81 5.01
N LEU A 160 -3.24 8.12 4.84
CA LEU A 160 -3.72 9.49 4.67
C LEU A 160 -4.75 9.94 5.71
N SER A 161 -5.40 9.02 6.44
CA SER A 161 -6.47 9.40 7.36
C SER A 161 -5.91 10.08 8.61
N PRO A 162 -6.42 11.25 9.01
CA PRO A 162 -6.08 11.84 10.30
C PRO A 162 -6.47 10.96 11.49
N LYS A 163 -7.44 10.05 11.31
CA LYS A 163 -7.88 9.11 12.36
C LYS A 163 -6.80 8.08 12.72
N THR A 164 -5.82 7.87 11.86
CA THR A 164 -4.70 6.94 12.09
C THR A 164 -3.40 7.66 12.46
N GLU A 165 -3.44 8.98 12.65
CA GLU A 165 -2.29 9.76 13.11
C GLU A 165 -1.87 9.32 14.52
N GLY A 166 -0.58 9.05 14.70
CA GLY A 166 -0.02 8.57 15.97
C GLY A 166 -0.30 7.10 16.30
N VAL A 167 -1.00 6.35 15.44
CA VAL A 167 -1.25 4.92 15.64
C VAL A 167 -0.06 4.11 15.10
N SER A 168 0.48 3.20 15.92
CA SER A 168 1.58 2.31 15.55
C SER A 168 1.37 0.90 16.10
N GLY A 169 1.83 -0.13 15.37
CA GLY A 169 1.74 -1.54 15.80
C GLY A 169 0.38 -2.19 15.59
N SER A 170 -0.62 -1.45 15.11
CA SER A 170 -1.96 -1.97 14.84
C SER A 170 -2.08 -2.62 13.46
N TYR A 171 -2.91 -3.67 13.39
CA TYR A 171 -3.29 -4.30 12.13
C TYR A 171 -4.63 -3.77 11.64
N PHE A 172 -4.76 -3.52 10.34
CA PHE A 172 -5.99 -2.98 9.75
C PHE A 172 -6.54 -3.92 8.68
N ALA A 173 -7.86 -4.06 8.65
CA ALA A 173 -8.61 -4.75 7.61
C ALA A 173 -9.90 -3.96 7.30
N ASP A 174 -10.22 -3.80 6.01
CA ASP A 174 -11.38 -3.04 5.55
C ASP A 174 -11.45 -1.62 6.18
N CYS A 175 -10.29 -0.97 6.33
CA CYS A 175 -10.10 0.34 6.97
C CYS A 175 -10.49 0.39 8.46
N ASN A 176 -10.53 -0.75 9.15
CA ASN A 176 -10.80 -0.84 10.58
C ASN A 176 -9.66 -1.58 11.29
N GLU A 177 -9.34 -1.17 12.52
CA GLU A 177 -8.40 -1.92 13.34
C GLU A 177 -8.96 -3.33 13.59
N SER A 178 -8.10 -4.33 13.43
CA SER A 178 -8.45 -5.73 13.47
C SER A 178 -7.34 -6.55 14.11
N ARG A 179 -7.61 -7.83 14.37
CA ARG A 179 -6.65 -8.76 14.94
C ARG A 179 -5.92 -9.48 13.81
N CYS A 180 -4.59 -9.53 13.86
CA CYS A 180 -3.80 -10.44 13.04
C CYS A 180 -3.72 -11.84 13.68
N SER A 181 -3.12 -12.79 12.96
CA SER A 181 -2.93 -14.16 13.45
C SER A 181 -2.07 -14.18 14.73
N SER A 182 -2.21 -15.23 15.54
CA SER A 182 -1.39 -15.40 16.74
C SER A 182 0.11 -15.40 16.41
N LEU A 183 0.48 -16.05 15.30
CA LEU A 183 1.86 -16.08 14.82
C LEU A 183 2.39 -14.69 14.43
N ALA A 184 1.54 -13.84 13.85
CA ALA A 184 1.94 -12.46 13.51
C ALA A 184 2.10 -11.56 14.75
N ASN A 185 1.54 -11.95 15.90
CA ASN A 185 1.69 -11.26 17.18
C ASN A 185 2.78 -11.87 18.07
N ASP A 186 3.52 -12.88 17.60
CA ASP A 186 4.55 -13.53 18.39
C ASP A 186 5.88 -12.76 18.28
N GLU A 187 6.25 -12.07 19.36
CA GLU A 187 7.49 -11.29 19.43
C GLU A 187 8.75 -12.16 19.30
N SER A 188 8.71 -13.41 19.76
CA SER A 188 9.87 -14.32 19.70
C SER A 188 10.14 -14.76 18.26
N GLU A 189 9.09 -15.10 17.52
CA GLU A 189 9.17 -15.42 16.09
C GLU A 189 9.59 -14.19 15.27
N ALA A 190 9.06 -13.00 15.60
CA ALA A 190 9.45 -11.75 14.96
C ALA A 190 10.95 -11.46 15.17
N LEU A 191 11.47 -11.64 16.39
CA LEU A 191 12.89 -11.45 16.71
C LEU A 191 13.77 -12.49 16.00
N GLN A 192 13.33 -13.75 15.94
CA GLN A 192 14.04 -14.79 15.21
C GLN A 192 14.15 -14.45 13.72
N LEU A 193 13.03 -14.07 13.09
CA LEU A 193 13.00 -13.66 11.70
C LEU A 193 13.88 -12.43 11.43
N TRP A 194 13.86 -11.44 12.33
CA TRP A 194 14.74 -10.26 12.24
C TRP A 194 16.22 -10.64 12.27
N ASN A 195 16.61 -11.52 13.19
CA ASN A 195 18.01 -11.93 13.33
C ASN A 195 18.51 -12.69 12.10
N GLN A 196 17.65 -13.54 11.51
CA GLN A 196 17.97 -14.25 10.27
C GLN A 196 18.07 -13.30 9.08
N THR A 197 17.09 -12.40 8.91
CA THR A 197 17.05 -11.51 7.74
C THR A 197 18.12 -10.43 7.75
N ARG A 198 18.52 -9.94 8.92
CA ARG A 198 19.64 -8.98 9.06
C ARG A 198 21.00 -9.59 8.73
N ALA A 199 21.15 -10.91 8.83
CA ALA A 199 22.40 -11.61 8.57
C ALA A 199 22.64 -11.92 7.08
N LEU A 200 21.63 -11.73 6.22
CA LEU A 200 21.70 -11.88 4.76
C LEU A 200 22.28 -10.62 4.09
#